data_AF-A0A962RJ24-F1
#
_entry.id   AF-A0A962RJ24-F1
#
_cell.length_a   1.000
_cell.length_b   1.000
_cell.length_c   1.000
_cell.angle_alpha   90.00
_cell.angle_beta   90.00
_cell.angle_gamma   90.00
#
_symmetry.space_group_name_H-M   'P 1'
#
loop_
_entity.id
_entity.type
_entity.pdbx_description
1 polymer ?
#
loop_
_entity_poly.entity_id
_entity_poly.type
_entity_poly.pdbx_seq_one_letter_code
_entity_poly.pdbx_strand_id
1 'polypeptide(L)'
;MQFSILVALASAALFGLSTPVAKMLLEDVPPVALAGLLYLGSGIGLLAWREARRWGSRERVTREAPLTRTDWPWMAGAILAGGVIAPVLLMLGLERTSGAAASLLLNLEGLFT
;
A
#
# COMPACT_ATOMS: atom_id res chain seq x y z
N MET A 1 14.30 20.84 -1.48
CA MET A 1 14.99 19.90 -2.40
C MET A 1 15.61 18.71 -1.67
N GLN A 2 16.44 18.90 -0.64
CA GLN A 2 17.09 17.79 0.09
C GLN A 2 16.12 16.86 0.84
N PHE A 3 15.14 17.41 1.56
CA PHE A 3 14.17 16.60 2.31
C PHE A 3 13.36 15.68 1.39
N SER A 4 12.93 16.16 0.22
CA SER A 4 12.19 15.38 -0.76
C SER A 4 13.02 14.19 -1.30
N ILE A 5 14.32 14.37 -1.50
CA ILE A 5 15.23 13.29 -1.93
C ILE A 5 15.32 12.21 -0.85
N LEU A 6 15.47 12.61 0.43
CA LEU A 6 15.50 11.67 1.55
C LEU A 6 14.20 10.88 1.67
N VAL A 7 13.05 11.55 1.54
CA VAL A 7 11.74 10.88 1.57
C VAL A 7 11.57 9.93 0.38
N ALA A 8 12.05 10.31 -0.82
CA ALA A 8 12.00 9.45 -2.00
C ALA A 8 12.88 8.19 -1.82
N LEU A 9 14.11 8.34 -1.32
CA LEU A 9 15.01 7.22 -1.04
C LEU A 9 14.45 6.32 0.06
N ALA A 10 13.90 6.90 1.12
CA ALA A 10 13.24 6.14 2.19
C ALA A 10 12.03 5.37 1.66
N SER A 11 11.21 5.98 0.80
CA SER A 11 10.06 5.33 0.17
C SER A 11 10.51 4.17 -0.73
N ALA A 12 11.56 4.37 -1.54
CA ALA A 12 12.12 3.32 -2.39
C ALA A 12 12.67 2.15 -1.57
N ALA A 13 13.38 2.43 -0.46
CA ALA A 13 13.88 1.41 0.44
C ALA A 13 12.75 0.63 1.11
N LEU A 14 11.72 1.32 1.63
CA LEU A 14 10.54 0.69 2.24
C LEU A 14 9.75 -0.15 1.23
N PHE A 15 9.55 0.35 0.02
CA PHE A 15 8.92 -0.38 -1.07
C PHE A 15 9.70 -1.67 -1.38
N GLY A 16 11.02 -1.55 -1.59
CA GLY A 16 11.90 -2.68 -1.88
C GLY A 16 11.92 -3.74 -0.76
N LEU A 17 11.90 -3.31 0.51
CA LEU A 17 11.94 -4.17 1.69
C LEU A 17 10.58 -4.84 2.00
N SER A 18 9.47 -4.19 1.65
CA SER A 18 8.12 -4.67 2.00
C SER A 18 7.85 -6.11 1.52
N THR A 19 8.25 -6.44 0.30
CA THR A 19 7.97 -7.75 -0.33
C THR A 19 8.84 -8.88 0.25
N PRO A 20 10.16 -8.72 0.45
CA PRO A 20 10.96 -9.68 1.21
C PRO A 20 10.44 -9.93 2.63
N VAL A 21 10.02 -8.88 3.34
CA VAL A 21 9.44 -9.02 4.69
C VAL A 21 8.11 -9.76 4.63
N ALA A 22 7.25 -9.45 3.66
CA ALA A 22 6.00 -10.19 3.44
C ALA A 22 6.26 -11.67 3.12
N LYS A 23 7.32 -11.98 2.37
CA LYS A 23 7.71 -13.36 2.07
C LYS A 23 8.06 -14.16 3.33
N MET A 24 8.76 -13.55 4.28
CA MET A 24 9.06 -14.19 5.57
C MET A 24 7.78 -14.47 6.36
N LEU A 25 6.82 -13.53 6.36
CA LEU A 25 5.54 -13.70 7.05
C LEU A 25 4.64 -14.77 6.40
N LEU A 26 4.79 -15.01 5.09
CA LEU A 26 4.08 -16.09 4.40
C LEU A 26 4.50 -17.50 4.83
N GLU A 27 5.60 -17.65 5.57
CA GLU A 27 6.00 -18.96 6.12
C GLU A 27 4.98 -19.46 7.16
N ASP A 28 4.40 -18.54 7.94
CA ASP A 28 3.49 -18.85 9.05
C ASP A 28 2.04 -18.37 8.81
N VAL A 29 1.82 -17.45 7.87
CA VAL A 29 0.53 -16.80 7.65
C VAL A 29 -0.01 -17.09 6.24
N PRO A 30 -1.26 -17.59 6.10
CA PRO A 30 -1.86 -17.83 4.79
C PRO A 30 -1.95 -16.54 3.92
N PRO A 31 -1.80 -16.63 2.59
CA PRO A 31 -1.76 -15.47 1.68
C PRO A 31 -2.90 -14.47 1.83
N VAL A 32 -4.14 -14.97 1.87
CA VAL A 32 -5.34 -14.12 1.97
C VAL A 32 -5.38 -13.40 3.32
N ALA A 33 -4.99 -14.10 4.40
CA ALA A 33 -4.93 -13.50 5.72
C ALA A 33 -3.83 -12.43 5.79
N LEU A 34 -2.64 -12.72 5.24
CA LEU A 34 -1.55 -11.75 5.20
C LEU A 34 -1.92 -10.51 4.37
N ALA A 35 -2.54 -10.68 3.21
CA ALA A 35 -3.05 -9.56 2.40
C ALA A 35 -4.02 -8.69 3.22
N GLY A 36 -4.96 -9.33 3.93
CA GLY A 36 -5.90 -8.64 4.82
C GLY A 36 -5.21 -7.88 5.96
N LEU A 37 -4.20 -8.49 6.61
CA LEU A 37 -3.44 -7.85 7.68
C LEU A 37 -2.64 -6.64 7.20
N LEU A 38 -1.99 -6.75 6.03
CA LEU A 38 -1.24 -5.64 5.43
C LEU A 38 -2.16 -4.45 5.11
N TYR A 39 -3.34 -4.72 4.54
CA TYR A 39 -4.32 -3.68 4.24
C TYR A 39 -4.96 -3.07 5.48
N LEU A 40 -5.29 -3.89 6.48
CA LEU A 40 -5.76 -3.41 7.78
C LEU A 40 -4.71 -2.51 8.44
N GLY A 41 -3.45 -2.95 8.45
CA GLY A 41 -2.32 -2.18 8.98
C GLY A 41 -2.14 -0.84 8.27
N SER A 42 -2.23 -0.81 6.94
CA SER A 42 -2.21 0.43 6.15
C SER A 42 -3.37 1.36 6.53
N GLY A 43 -4.59 0.83 6.64
CA GLY A 43 -5.77 1.60 7.06
C GLY A 43 -5.61 2.22 8.45
N ILE A 44 -5.14 1.43 9.43
CA ILE A 44 -4.85 1.91 10.79
C ILE A 44 -3.75 2.98 10.76
N GLY A 45 -2.66 2.75 10.02
CA GLY A 45 -1.56 3.69 9.89
C GLY A 45 -2.00 5.03 9.29
N LEU A 46 -2.83 5.00 8.24
CA LEU A 46 -3.37 6.20 7.61
C LEU A 46 -4.32 6.96 8.55
N LEU A 47 -5.17 6.24 9.29
CA LEU A 47 -6.05 6.85 10.30
C LEU A 47 -5.23 7.51 11.42
N ALA A 48 -4.21 6.82 11.95
CA ALA A 48 -3.33 7.37 12.97
C ALA A 48 -2.57 8.60 12.47
N TRP A 49 -2.03 8.55 11.24
CA TRP A 49 -1.37 9.69 10.60
C TRP A 49 -2.31 10.89 10.43
N ARG A 50 -3.55 10.64 9.99
CA ARG A 50 -4.57 11.67 9.84
C ARG A 50 -4.87 12.37 11.17
N GLU A 51 -5.06 11.61 12.25
CA GLU A 51 -5.31 12.18 13.58
C GLU A 51 -4.08 12.91 14.14
N ALA A 52 -2.87 12.38 13.93
CA ALA A 52 -1.64 13.05 14.34
C ALA A 52 -1.46 14.42 13.64
N ARG A 53 -1.76 14.53 12.34
CA ARG A 53 -1.72 15.81 11.61
C ARG A 53 -2.78 16.79 12.09
N ARG A 54 -3.97 16.30 12.45
CA ARG A 54 -5.06 17.13 13.03
C ARG A 54 -4.66 17.76 14.36
N TRP A 55 -3.88 17.05 15.18
CA TRP A 55 -3.43 17.54 16.48
C TRP A 55 -2.18 18.45 16.38
N GLY A 56 -1.25 18.12 15.47
CA GLY A 56 0.02 18.82 15.36
C GLY A 56 0.01 20.10 14.49
N SER A 57 -0.98 20.28 13.62
CA SER A 57 -0.99 21.39 12.65
C SER A 57 -2.24 22.26 12.72
N ARG A 58 -2.07 23.58 12.83
CA ARG A 58 -3.08 24.63 12.54
C ARG A 58 -3.36 24.78 11.04
N GLU A 59 -2.70 23.99 10.21
CA GLU A 59 -2.88 23.97 8.77
C GLU A 59 -4.33 23.57 8.46
N ARG A 60 -5.04 24.47 7.76
CA ARG A 60 -6.38 24.19 7.24
C ARG A 60 -6.27 22.89 6.46
N VAL A 61 -6.83 21.81 6.98
CA VAL A 61 -7.07 20.59 6.22
C VAL A 61 -7.79 21.07 4.96
N THR A 62 -7.09 21.07 3.84
CA THR A 62 -7.66 21.43 2.55
C THR A 62 -8.84 20.50 2.38
N ARG A 63 -10.04 21.07 2.32
CA ARG A 63 -11.27 20.29 2.27
C ARG A 63 -11.25 19.57 0.93
N GLU A 64 -10.92 18.28 0.94
CA GLU A 64 -10.96 17.45 -0.27
C GLU A 64 -12.36 17.46 -0.87
N ALA A 65 -12.45 17.25 -2.18
CA ALA A 65 -13.72 17.17 -2.87
C ALA A 65 -14.58 16.05 -2.27
N PRO A 66 -15.84 16.30 -1.87
CA PRO A 66 -16.67 15.26 -1.29
C PRO A 66 -17.00 14.21 -2.37
N LEU A 67 -16.96 12.93 -1.97
CA LEU A 67 -17.38 11.83 -2.83
C LEU A 67 -18.86 11.98 -3.20
N THR A 68 -19.15 11.99 -4.49
CA THR A 68 -20.50 12.03 -5.03
C THR A 68 -21.01 10.61 -5.29
N ARG A 69 -22.32 10.44 -5.48
CA ARG A 69 -22.91 9.13 -5.79
C ARG A 69 -22.36 8.50 -7.07
N THR A 70 -21.90 9.32 -8.01
CA THR A 70 -21.33 8.90 -9.29
C THR A 70 -19.92 8.31 -9.12
N ASP A 71 -19.21 8.66 -8.04
CA ASP A 71 -17.85 8.18 -7.77
C ASP A 71 -17.85 6.78 -7.13
N TRP A 72 -18.96 6.38 -6.50
CA TRP A 72 -19.06 5.11 -5.77
C TRP A 72 -18.79 3.87 -6.62
N PRO A 73 -19.35 3.71 -7.84
CA PRO A 73 -19.03 2.57 -8.70
C PRO A 73 -17.55 2.50 -9.05
N TRP A 74 -16.92 3.63 -9.36
CA TRP A 74 -15.49 3.72 -9.66
C TRP A 74 -14.63 3.41 -8.44
N MET A 75 -15.01 3.95 -7.28
CA MET A 75 -14.35 3.68 -6.01
C MET A 75 -14.45 2.20 -5.63
N ALA A 76 -15.62 1.61 -5.76
CA ALA A 76 -15.83 0.18 -5.51
C ALA A 76 -14.99 -0.67 -6.48
N GLY A 77 -14.94 -0.31 -7.76
CA GLY A 77 -14.08 -0.96 -8.74
C GLY A 77 -12.60 -0.89 -8.37
N ALA A 78 -12.11 0.28 -7.98
CA ALA A 78 -10.73 0.49 -7.56
C ALA A 78 -10.39 -0.30 -6.29
N ILE A 79 -11.28 -0.33 -5.30
CA ILE A 79 -11.11 -1.12 -4.07
C ILE A 79 -11.10 -2.62 -4.38
N LEU A 80 -12.02 -3.11 -5.23
CA LEU A 80 -12.06 -4.53 -5.56
C LEU A 80 -10.84 -4.95 -6.38
N ALA A 81 -10.48 -4.21 -7.41
CA ALA A 81 -9.36 -4.55 -8.28
C ALA A 81 -8.01 -4.32 -7.58
N GLY A 82 -7.76 -3.11 -7.09
CA GLY A 82 -6.49 -2.72 -6.50
C GLY A 82 -6.36 -3.06 -5.02
N GLY A 83 -7.46 -3.00 -4.26
CA GLY A 83 -7.47 -3.23 -2.81
C GLY A 83 -7.66 -4.67 -2.37
N VAL A 84 -8.28 -5.51 -3.21
CA VAL A 84 -8.61 -6.91 -2.84
C VAL A 84 -7.95 -7.90 -3.78
N ILE A 85 -8.23 -7.82 -5.08
CA ILE A 85 -7.74 -8.80 -6.06
C ILE A 85 -6.21 -8.71 -6.19
N ALA A 86 -5.66 -7.52 -6.40
CA ALA A 86 -4.22 -7.34 -6.59
C ALA A 86 -3.38 -7.85 -5.39
N PRO A 87 -3.66 -7.50 -4.12
CA PRO A 87 -2.89 -7.98 -2.98
C PRO A 87 -2.98 -9.49 -2.77
N VAL A 88 -4.17 -10.08 -3.00
CA VAL A 88 -4.34 -11.53 -2.91
C VAL A 88 -3.52 -12.23 -3.99
N LEU A 89 -3.59 -11.76 -5.24
CA LEU A 89 -2.78 -12.31 -6.33
C LEU A 89 -1.27 -12.11 -6.08
N LEU A 90 -0.88 -10.97 -5.52
CA LEU A 90 0.51 -10.71 -5.13
C LEU A 90 0.99 -11.74 -4.10
N MET A 91 0.24 -11.97 -3.02
CA MET A 91 0.65 -12.93 -1.99
C MET A 91 0.72 -14.35 -2.54
N LEU A 92 -0.23 -14.75 -3.39
CA LEU A 92 -0.19 -16.05 -4.09
C LEU A 92 1.01 -16.18 -5.04
N GLY A 93 1.37 -15.11 -5.75
CA GLY A 93 2.57 -15.09 -6.61
C GLY A 93 3.86 -15.13 -5.79
N LEU A 94 3.86 -14.45 -4.64
CA LEU A 94 4.98 -14.37 -3.71
C LEU A 94 5.27 -15.72 -3.03
N GLU A 95 4.26 -16.57 -2.80
CA GLU A 95 4.49 -17.95 -2.38
C GLU A 95 5.40 -18.71 -3.36
N ARG A 96 5.27 -18.45 -4.65
CA ARG A 96 5.95 -19.18 -5.74
C ARG A 96 7.24 -18.52 -6.23
N THR A 97 7.57 -17.34 -5.72
CA THR A 97 8.74 -16.54 -6.14
C THR A 97 9.58 -16.17 -4.93
N SER A 98 10.86 -15.83 -5.14
CA SER A 98 11.68 -15.26 -4.06
C SER A 98 11.24 -13.82 -3.78
N GLY A 99 11.34 -13.39 -2.50
CA GLY A 99 10.97 -12.02 -2.11
C GLY A 99 11.77 -10.94 -2.84
N ALA A 100 13.06 -11.21 -3.11
CA ALA A 100 13.91 -10.29 -3.86
C ALA A 100 13.49 -10.15 -5.33
N ALA A 101 13.21 -11.27 -6.03
CA ALA A 101 12.77 -11.24 -7.42
C ALA A 101 11.39 -10.58 -7.55
N ALA A 102 10.45 -10.90 -6.65
CA ALA A 102 9.13 -10.26 -6.63
C ALA A 102 9.22 -8.74 -6.40
N SER A 103 10.08 -8.28 -5.50
CA SER A 103 10.33 -6.85 -5.26
C SER A 103 10.86 -6.13 -6.51
N LEU A 104 11.77 -6.76 -7.24
CA LEU A 104 12.26 -6.21 -8.51
C LEU A 104 11.17 -6.19 -9.59
N LEU A 105 10.35 -7.25 -9.69
CA LEU A 105 9.24 -7.31 -10.64
C LEU A 105 8.19 -6.21 -10.38
N LEU A 106 7.94 -5.86 -9.12
CA LEU A 106 7.02 -4.77 -8.77
C LEU A 106 7.50 -3.39 -9.29
N ASN A 107 8.79 -3.21 -9.56
CA ASN A 107 9.26 -1.97 -10.21
C ASN A 107 8.79 -1.83 -11.67
N LEU A 108 8.34 -2.93 -12.30
CA LEU A 108 7.76 -2.89 -13.65
C LEU A 108 6.31 -2.40 -13.68
N GLU A 109 5.66 -2.24 -12.52
CA GLU A 109 4.30 -1.69 -12.44
C GLU A 109 4.20 -0.34 -13.15
N GLY A 110 5.23 0.51 -13.04
CA GLY A 110 5.28 1.82 -13.70
C GLY A 110 5.23 1.78 -15.24
N LEU A 111 5.41 0.62 -15.88
CA LEU A 111 5.18 0.46 -17.32
C LEU A 111 3.70 0.28 -17.67
N PHE A 112 2.88 -0.14 -16.71
CA PHE A 112 1.48 -0.50 -16.87
C PHE A 112 0.51 0.51 -16.23
N THR A 113 1.02 1.61 -15.65
CA THR A 113 0.27 2.69 -14.96
C THR A 113 0.64 4.07 -15.48
#